data_AF-A0A7Y2FA21-F1
#
_entry.id   AF-A0A7Y2FA21-F1
#
_cell.length_a   1.000
_cell.length_b   1.000
_cell.length_c   1.000
_cell.angle_alpha   90.00
_cell.angle_beta   90.00
_cell.angle_gamma   90.00
#
_symmetry.space_group_name_H-M   'P 1'
#
loop_
_entity.id
_entity.type
_entity.pdbx_description
1 polymer ?
#
loop_
_entity_poly.entity_id
_entity_poly.type
_entity_poly.pdbx_seq_one_letter_code
_entity_poly.pdbx_strand_id
1 'polypeptide(L)'
;MKKLLLLAGVLCYFSNYGQFSEKSKDYQKFNGLFSFFYDDSNDKIFLEVENLEEEFLYVYSLSSGIGSNDIGLDRGQLGDEQVVYFKKVGNKLLLVQPNLRFRALTKNALEKKSVEQAFAKSILYGFKIEEEIKGKYIIDITDFLMQDAHGVVNRLKRTNQGSYSLDKSKSAFDLSRTRAFPKNLEFDVMLTFKGDPKGGYIR
;
A
#
# COMPACT_ATOMS: atom_id res chain seq x y z
N MET A 1 51.17 -14.48 -39.44
CA MET A 1 50.93 -14.78 -38.02
C MET A 1 50.09 -13.67 -37.42
N LYS A 2 48.87 -13.98 -36.96
CA LYS A 2 48.04 -13.31 -35.93
C LYS A 2 46.56 -13.65 -36.22
N LYS A 3 46.10 -14.76 -35.67
CA LYS A 3 44.66 -15.07 -35.56
C LYS A 3 44.13 -14.22 -34.39
N LEU A 4 43.26 -13.26 -34.69
CA LEU A 4 42.54 -12.48 -33.69
C LEU A 4 41.33 -13.33 -33.24
N LEU A 5 41.44 -13.97 -32.09
CA LEU A 5 40.33 -14.65 -31.42
C LEU A 5 39.40 -13.57 -30.83
N LEU A 6 38.25 -13.36 -31.45
CA LEU A 6 37.16 -12.61 -30.85
C LEU A 6 36.47 -13.50 -29.80
N LEU A 7 36.73 -13.21 -28.53
CA LEU A 7 36.03 -13.80 -27.40
C LEU A 7 34.68 -13.10 -27.26
N ALA A 8 33.63 -13.69 -27.82
CA ALA A 8 32.25 -13.23 -27.60
C ALA A 8 31.82 -13.64 -26.18
N GLY A 9 31.95 -12.72 -25.23
CA GLY A 9 31.39 -12.88 -23.89
C GLY A 9 29.87 -12.77 -23.95
N VAL A 10 29.17 -13.91 -23.91
CA VAL A 10 27.73 -13.95 -23.70
C VAL A 10 27.47 -13.59 -22.24
N LEU A 11 27.14 -12.34 -21.97
CA LEU A 11 26.54 -11.91 -20.70
C LEU A 11 25.10 -12.44 -20.67
N CYS A 12 24.94 -13.67 -20.15
CA CYS A 12 23.63 -14.16 -19.75
C CYS A 12 23.10 -13.27 -18.61
N TYR A 13 22.20 -12.34 -18.94
CA TYR A 13 21.34 -11.72 -17.94
C TYR A 13 20.44 -12.82 -17.37
N PHE A 14 20.81 -13.37 -16.22
CA PHE A 14 19.89 -14.19 -15.42
C PHE A 14 18.77 -13.27 -14.95
N SER A 15 17.62 -13.39 -15.59
CA SER A 15 16.37 -12.83 -15.09
C SER A 15 16.11 -13.42 -13.69
N ASN A 16 16.07 -12.57 -12.66
CA ASN A 16 15.79 -12.96 -11.26
C ASN A 16 14.33 -13.41 -11.03
N TYR A 17 13.84 -14.35 -11.84
CA TYR A 17 12.55 -15.00 -11.57
C TYR A 17 12.79 -16.11 -10.52
N GLY A 18 12.16 -16.01 -9.35
CA GLY A 18 12.25 -16.98 -8.26
C GLY A 18 12.89 -16.50 -6.95
N GLN A 19 13.36 -15.25 -6.88
CA GLN A 19 14.05 -14.75 -5.68
C GLN A 19 13.09 -14.58 -4.49
N PHE A 20 11.84 -14.17 -4.71
CA PHE A 20 10.86 -14.06 -3.63
C PHE A 20 10.39 -15.45 -3.21
N SER A 21 10.07 -16.34 -4.16
CA SER A 21 9.64 -17.72 -3.87
C SER A 21 10.59 -18.45 -2.91
N GLU A 22 11.91 -18.34 -3.12
CA GLU A 22 12.89 -18.97 -2.24
C GLU A 22 12.95 -18.31 -0.85
N LYS A 23 13.02 -16.97 -0.79
CA LYS A 23 13.10 -16.22 0.47
C LYS A 23 11.83 -16.35 1.32
N SER A 24 10.67 -16.40 0.66
CA SER A 24 9.36 -16.42 1.30
C SER A 24 9.06 -17.69 2.08
N LYS A 25 9.90 -18.74 1.94
CA LYS A 25 9.78 -19.98 2.72
C LYS A 25 9.92 -19.73 4.22
N ASP A 26 10.73 -18.73 4.59
CA ASP A 26 10.98 -18.36 5.98
C ASP A 26 10.04 -17.22 6.47
N TYR A 27 9.19 -16.68 5.58
CA TYR A 27 8.27 -15.61 5.92
C TYR A 27 7.02 -16.15 6.61
N GLN A 28 6.47 -15.36 7.53
CA GLN A 28 5.21 -15.70 8.17
C GLN A 28 4.07 -15.46 7.17
N LYS A 29 3.33 -16.51 6.84
CA LYS A 29 2.20 -16.43 5.89
C LYS A 29 0.87 -16.27 6.62
N PHE A 30 0.07 -15.32 6.15
CA PHE A 30 -1.28 -15.05 6.63
C PHE A 30 -2.27 -15.23 5.48
N ASN A 31 -3.36 -15.96 5.72
CA ASN A 31 -4.40 -16.22 4.73
C ASN A 31 -5.69 -15.48 5.13
N GLY A 32 -6.12 -14.52 4.31
CA GLY A 32 -7.38 -13.79 4.50
C GLY A 32 -8.00 -13.39 3.17
N LEU A 33 -8.66 -12.22 3.12
CA LEU A 33 -9.21 -11.66 1.88
C LEU A 33 -8.16 -11.63 0.75
N PHE A 34 -6.94 -11.25 1.12
CA PHE A 34 -5.74 -11.56 0.34
C PHE A 34 -4.80 -12.40 1.22
N SER A 35 -3.92 -13.17 0.58
CA SER A 35 -2.80 -13.76 1.32
C SER A 35 -1.67 -12.74 1.41
N PHE A 36 -1.02 -12.64 2.56
CA PHE A 36 0.17 -11.81 2.71
C PHE A 36 1.27 -12.54 3.46
N PHE A 37 2.50 -12.06 3.27
CA PHE A 37 3.72 -12.60 3.87
C PHE A 37 4.40 -11.49 4.64
N TYR A 38 4.85 -11.80 5.84
CA TYR A 38 5.66 -10.89 6.66
C TYR A 38 7.10 -11.41 6.78
N ASP A 39 8.04 -10.58 6.36
CA ASP A 39 9.48 -10.78 6.50
C ASP A 39 9.96 -10.08 7.78
N ASP A 40 10.09 -10.85 8.85
CA ASP A 40 10.52 -10.35 10.16
C ASP A 40 11.95 -9.76 10.14
N SER A 41 12.81 -10.27 9.25
CA SER A 41 14.20 -9.84 9.18
C SER A 41 14.38 -8.44 8.58
N ASN A 42 13.42 -8.01 7.73
CA ASN A 42 13.46 -6.72 7.05
C ASN A 42 12.28 -5.80 7.38
N ASP A 43 11.38 -6.23 8.28
CA ASP A 43 10.12 -5.56 8.63
C ASP A 43 9.28 -5.21 7.38
N LYS A 44 9.06 -6.21 6.51
CA LYS A 44 8.35 -6.02 5.23
C LYS A 44 7.07 -6.84 5.13
N ILE A 45 6.05 -6.26 4.51
CA ILE A 45 4.81 -6.94 4.15
C ILE A 45 4.70 -7.05 2.63
N PHE A 46 4.51 -8.28 2.16
CA PHE A 46 4.24 -8.61 0.77
C PHE A 46 2.84 -9.14 0.59
N LEU A 47 2.10 -8.65 -0.40
CA LEU A 47 0.74 -9.06 -0.70
C LEU A 47 0.71 -9.94 -1.95
N GLU A 48 -0.03 -11.03 -1.89
CA GLU A 48 -0.37 -11.87 -3.05
C GLU A 48 -1.70 -11.37 -3.66
N VAL A 49 -1.65 -10.93 -4.91
CA VAL A 49 -2.81 -10.43 -5.65
C VAL A 49 -3.10 -11.34 -6.84
N GLU A 50 -4.27 -11.96 -6.86
CA GLU A 50 -4.70 -12.86 -7.94
C GLU A 50 -5.73 -12.18 -8.85
N ASN A 51 -6.83 -11.70 -8.27
CA ASN A 51 -7.89 -11.04 -9.03
C ASN A 51 -7.59 -9.55 -9.22
N LEU A 52 -7.37 -9.17 -10.47
CA LEU A 52 -7.24 -7.77 -10.88
C LEU A 52 -8.61 -7.19 -11.24
N GLU A 53 -8.75 -5.88 -11.08
CA GLU A 53 -9.98 -5.13 -11.35
C GLU A 53 -11.22 -5.61 -10.56
N GLU A 54 -11.01 -6.40 -9.50
CA GLU A 54 -12.01 -6.72 -8.49
C GLU A 54 -12.01 -5.64 -7.40
N GLU A 55 -13.19 -5.10 -7.11
CA GLU A 55 -13.38 -4.01 -6.15
C GLU A 55 -13.38 -4.53 -4.71
N PHE A 56 -12.67 -3.83 -3.83
CA PHE A 56 -12.69 -4.05 -2.39
C PHE A 56 -12.69 -2.73 -1.62
N LEU A 57 -12.99 -2.79 -0.32
CA LEU A 57 -12.96 -1.61 0.55
C LEU A 57 -11.57 -1.42 1.14
N TYR A 58 -11.05 -0.21 1.00
CA TYR A 58 -9.89 0.30 1.70
C TYR A 58 -10.34 1.38 2.69
N VAL A 59 -10.07 1.12 3.97
CA VAL A 59 -10.44 2.00 5.08
C VAL A 59 -9.24 2.10 6.00
N TYR A 60 -8.97 3.30 6.50
CA TYR A 60 -7.95 3.54 7.52
C TYR A 60 -8.54 4.32 8.68
N SER A 61 -7.97 4.15 9.87
CA SER A 61 -8.42 4.82 11.08
C SER A 61 -7.26 5.09 12.03
N LEU A 62 -7.45 6.03 12.93
CA LEU A 62 -6.48 6.30 13.99
C LEU A 62 -6.70 5.32 15.14
N SER A 63 -6.07 4.15 15.06
CA SER A 63 -6.38 3.05 15.99
C SER A 63 -6.00 3.36 17.45
N SER A 64 -4.92 4.11 17.68
CA SER A 64 -4.46 4.56 19.00
C SER A 64 -3.48 5.75 18.88
N GLY A 65 -2.87 6.16 20.00
CA GLY A 65 -1.89 7.25 20.03
C GLY A 65 -2.51 8.61 20.31
N ILE A 66 -2.27 9.57 19.42
CA ILE A 66 -2.79 10.93 19.55
C ILE A 66 -4.33 10.93 19.60
N GLY A 67 -4.89 11.62 20.59
CA GLY A 67 -6.33 11.64 20.84
C GLY A 67 -6.73 12.97 21.44
N SER A 68 -7.16 13.91 20.60
CA SER A 68 -7.66 15.23 20.97
C SER A 68 -8.73 15.69 19.98
N ASN A 69 -9.94 15.85 20.50
CA ASN A 69 -11.08 16.37 19.75
C ASN A 69 -10.85 17.81 19.29
N ASP A 70 -10.16 18.62 20.10
CA ASP A 70 -9.88 20.04 19.82
C ASP A 70 -9.05 20.25 18.56
N ILE A 71 -8.17 19.30 18.23
CA ILE A 71 -7.38 19.32 17.01
C ILE A 71 -7.90 18.35 15.95
N GLY A 72 -9.06 17.71 16.19
CA GLY A 72 -9.74 16.82 15.25
C GLY A 72 -9.01 15.50 15.00
N LEU A 73 -8.28 14.98 16.00
CA LEU A 73 -7.61 13.69 15.97
C LEU A 73 -8.19 12.81 17.07
N ASP A 74 -9.30 12.13 16.81
CA ASP A 74 -9.92 11.24 17.80
C ASP A 74 -9.53 9.78 17.57
N ARG A 75 -9.45 8.99 18.65
CA ARG A 75 -9.08 7.57 18.58
C ARG A 75 -10.25 6.78 18.03
N GLY A 76 -9.97 5.82 17.16
CA GLY A 76 -10.98 5.07 16.42
C GLY A 76 -11.68 5.90 15.33
N GLN A 77 -11.28 7.16 15.12
CA GLN A 77 -11.81 7.98 14.05
C GLN A 77 -11.47 7.35 12.70
N LEU A 78 -12.50 7.10 11.89
CA LEU A 78 -12.33 6.68 10.50
C LEU A 78 -11.76 7.84 9.67
N GLY A 79 -10.82 7.50 8.79
CA GLY A 79 -10.38 8.33 7.69
C GLY A 79 -11.33 8.19 6.50
N ASP A 80 -10.77 8.07 5.30
CA ASP A 80 -11.59 7.85 4.11
C ASP A 80 -12.02 6.38 4.00
N GLU A 81 -13.21 6.18 3.43
CA GLU A 81 -13.76 4.87 3.09
C GLU A 81 -13.86 4.78 1.56
N GLN A 82 -13.00 3.97 0.96
CA GLN A 82 -12.76 4.00 -0.48
C GLN A 82 -13.02 2.61 -1.08
N VAL A 83 -13.83 2.57 -2.14
CA VAL A 83 -13.83 1.43 -3.06
C VAL A 83 -12.58 1.56 -3.93
N VAL A 84 -11.79 0.49 -4.02
CA VAL A 84 -10.53 0.45 -4.77
C VAL A 84 -10.38 -0.90 -5.47
N TYR A 85 -9.48 -0.96 -6.45
CA TYR A 85 -9.10 -2.22 -7.10
C TYR A 85 -7.64 -2.16 -7.56
N PHE A 86 -7.02 -3.33 -7.73
CA PHE A 86 -5.69 -3.42 -8.32
C PHE A 86 -5.76 -3.46 -9.85
N LYS A 87 -4.94 -2.65 -10.52
CA LYS A 87 -4.78 -2.68 -11.98
C LYS A 87 -3.33 -2.89 -12.37
N LYS A 88 -3.04 -3.91 -13.18
CA LYS A 88 -1.69 -4.10 -13.73
C LYS A 88 -1.38 -3.09 -14.82
N VAL A 89 -0.24 -2.42 -14.69
CA VAL A 89 0.31 -1.50 -15.70
C VAL A 89 1.81 -1.75 -15.81
N GLY A 90 2.25 -2.38 -16.90
CA GLY A 90 3.65 -2.75 -17.09
C GLY A 90 4.13 -3.73 -16.01
N ASN A 91 5.17 -3.33 -15.26
CA ASN A 91 5.83 -4.10 -14.20
C ASN A 91 5.33 -3.75 -12.78
N LYS A 92 4.15 -3.11 -12.67
CA LYS A 92 3.57 -2.70 -11.39
C LYS A 92 2.06 -2.94 -11.34
N LEU A 93 1.55 -3.06 -10.13
CA LEU A 93 0.12 -2.93 -9.83
C LEU A 93 -0.15 -1.51 -9.33
N LEU A 94 -1.25 -0.92 -9.77
CA LEU A 94 -1.75 0.36 -9.25
C LEU A 94 -2.94 0.09 -8.35
N LEU A 95 -3.00 0.75 -7.19
CA LEU A 95 -4.23 0.84 -6.40
C LEU A 95 -5.05 1.99 -6.96
N VAL A 96 -6.14 1.66 -7.65
CA VAL A 96 -7.00 2.62 -8.33
C VAL A 96 -8.26 2.83 -7.51
N GLN A 97 -8.60 4.08 -7.25
CA GLN A 97 -9.90 4.49 -6.74
C GLN A 97 -10.75 5.03 -7.90
N PRO A 98 -11.83 4.32 -8.31
CA PRO A 98 -12.75 4.85 -9.31
C PRO A 98 -13.51 6.07 -8.78
N ASN A 99 -13.97 6.92 -9.70
CA ASN A 99 -14.83 8.03 -9.33
C ASN A 99 -16.30 7.59 -9.32
N LEU A 100 -16.78 7.19 -8.15
CA LEU A 100 -18.17 6.72 -7.99
C LEU A 100 -19.19 7.87 -7.83
N ARG A 101 -18.75 9.14 -7.84
CA ARG A 101 -19.68 10.29 -7.83
C ARG A 101 -20.41 10.44 -9.15
N PHE A 102 -19.80 10.02 -10.25
CA PHE A 102 -20.37 10.07 -11.60
C PHE A 102 -20.47 8.66 -12.18
N ARG A 103 -21.70 8.16 -12.35
CA ARG A 103 -21.95 6.79 -12.81
C ARG A 103 -23.12 6.76 -13.79
N ALA A 104 -22.99 5.95 -14.85
CA ALA A 104 -24.08 5.75 -15.80
C ALA A 104 -24.95 4.56 -15.39
N LEU A 105 -26.18 4.83 -14.96
CA LEU A 105 -27.17 3.82 -14.58
C LEU A 105 -27.97 3.35 -15.82
N THR A 106 -27.25 2.76 -16.78
CA THR A 106 -27.76 2.37 -18.10
C THR A 106 -27.41 0.92 -18.40
N LYS A 107 -28.05 0.31 -19.41
CA LYS A 107 -27.61 -0.97 -19.98
C LYS A 107 -26.63 -0.79 -21.14
N ASN A 108 -26.48 0.43 -21.65
CA ASN A 108 -25.60 0.74 -22.77
C ASN A 108 -24.11 0.74 -22.34
N ALA A 109 -23.32 -0.18 -22.89
CA ALA A 109 -21.91 -0.31 -22.57
C ALA A 109 -21.06 0.89 -23.02
N LEU A 110 -21.40 1.51 -24.16
CA LEU A 110 -20.68 2.68 -24.67
C LEU A 110 -20.91 3.90 -23.80
N GLU A 111 -22.14 4.07 -23.31
CA GLU A 111 -22.50 5.17 -22.41
C GLU A 111 -21.78 5.02 -21.06
N LYS A 112 -21.74 3.81 -20.48
CA LYS A 112 -20.94 3.54 -19.26
C LYS A 112 -19.49 3.90 -19.44
N LYS A 113 -18.88 3.43 -20.54
CA LYS A 113 -17.48 3.71 -20.86
C LYS A 113 -17.22 5.20 -21.06
N SER A 114 -18.15 5.90 -21.72
CA SER A 114 -18.05 7.35 -21.92
C SER A 114 -18.03 8.10 -20.58
N VAL A 115 -18.91 7.75 -19.64
CA VAL A 115 -18.92 8.38 -18.31
C VAL A 115 -17.66 8.02 -17.53
N GLU A 116 -17.23 6.75 -17.55
CA GLU A 116 -16.01 6.30 -16.88
C GLU A 116 -14.76 7.04 -17.39
N GLN A 117 -14.69 7.35 -18.68
CA GLN A 117 -13.58 8.08 -19.31
C GLN A 117 -13.66 9.60 -19.10
N ALA A 118 -14.86 10.15 -18.94
CA ALA A 118 -15.07 11.58 -18.77
C ALA A 118 -14.60 12.10 -17.40
N PHE A 119 -14.52 11.23 -16.39
CA PHE A 119 -14.14 11.60 -15.03
C PHE A 119 -12.84 10.91 -14.60
N ALA A 120 -11.93 11.71 -14.03
CA ALA A 120 -10.64 11.20 -13.58
C ALA A 120 -10.80 10.19 -12.43
N LYS A 121 -9.98 9.13 -12.49
CA LYS A 121 -9.76 8.18 -11.39
C LYS A 121 -8.54 8.61 -10.58
N SER A 122 -8.51 8.28 -9.30
CA SER A 122 -7.34 8.51 -8.47
C SER A 122 -6.45 7.27 -8.45
N ILE A 123 -5.14 7.47 -8.57
CA ILE A 123 -4.14 6.43 -8.32
C ILE A 123 -3.61 6.66 -6.92
N LEU A 124 -3.97 5.80 -5.98
CA LEU A 124 -3.56 5.94 -4.58
C LEU A 124 -2.11 5.52 -4.37
N TYR A 125 -1.69 4.45 -5.06
CA TYR A 125 -0.32 3.97 -4.99
C TYR A 125 0.06 3.11 -6.20
N GLY A 126 1.36 2.91 -6.42
CA GLY A 126 1.89 1.99 -7.42
C GLY A 126 2.93 1.05 -6.80
N PHE A 127 2.68 -0.25 -6.87
CA PHE A 127 3.53 -1.30 -6.30
C PHE A 127 4.28 -2.02 -7.40
N LYS A 128 5.61 -2.03 -7.32
CA LYS A 128 6.41 -2.86 -8.21
C LYS A 128 6.06 -4.34 -7.98
N ILE A 129 5.91 -5.08 -9.06
CA ILE A 129 5.73 -6.54 -9.00
C ILE A 129 7.11 -7.13 -8.73
N GLU A 130 7.26 -7.80 -7.59
CA GLU A 130 8.50 -8.48 -7.21
C GLU A 130 8.59 -9.85 -7.88
N GLU A 131 7.47 -10.57 -7.97
CA GLU A 131 7.40 -11.86 -8.67
C GLU A 131 5.98 -12.12 -9.20
N GLU A 132 5.88 -12.91 -10.27
CA GLU A 132 4.62 -13.45 -10.76
C GLU A 132 4.68 -14.97 -10.67
N ILE A 133 3.77 -15.58 -9.91
CA ILE A 133 3.76 -17.01 -9.60
C ILE A 133 2.40 -17.57 -9.97
N LYS A 134 2.33 -18.39 -11.02
CA LYS A 134 1.10 -19.09 -11.44
C LYS A 134 -0.11 -18.15 -11.61
N GLY A 135 0.11 -16.96 -12.20
CA GLY A 135 -0.94 -15.95 -12.41
C GLY A 135 -1.23 -15.04 -11.22
N LYS A 136 -0.48 -15.19 -10.12
CA LYS A 136 -0.56 -14.31 -8.93
C LYS A 136 0.62 -13.35 -8.91
N TYR A 137 0.37 -12.13 -8.47
CA TYR A 137 1.38 -11.08 -8.36
C TYR A 137 1.79 -10.90 -6.91
N ILE A 138 3.09 -10.90 -6.65
CA ILE A 138 3.64 -10.52 -5.35
C ILE A 138 4.08 -9.07 -5.42
N ILE A 139 3.57 -8.26 -4.49
CA ILE A 139 3.90 -6.83 -4.38
C ILE A 139 4.36 -6.50 -2.96
N ASP A 140 5.40 -5.67 -2.81
CA ASP A 140 5.79 -5.09 -1.52
C ASP A 140 4.87 -3.91 -1.20
N ILE A 141 4.10 -4.01 -0.11
CA ILE A 141 3.14 -2.97 0.34
C ILE A 141 3.65 -2.18 1.54
N THR A 142 4.89 -2.39 1.96
CA THR A 142 5.47 -1.82 3.19
C THR A 142 5.39 -0.30 3.21
N ASP A 143 5.89 0.36 2.16
CA ASP A 143 5.90 1.82 2.06
C ASP A 143 4.50 2.42 1.91
N PHE A 144 3.52 1.64 1.46
CA PHE A 144 2.13 2.06 1.38
C PHE A 144 1.47 2.07 2.76
N LEU A 145 1.69 1.02 3.55
CA LEU A 145 1.18 0.93 4.92
C LEU A 145 1.86 1.93 5.87
N MET A 146 3.13 2.26 5.63
CA MET A 146 3.92 3.21 6.41
C MET A 146 3.68 4.69 6.03
N GLN A 147 2.46 5.04 5.61
CA GLN A 147 2.09 6.42 5.27
C GLN A 147 1.26 7.07 6.36
N ASP A 148 1.35 8.40 6.47
CA ASP A 148 0.39 9.19 7.24
C ASP A 148 -0.94 9.33 6.48
N ALA A 149 -1.63 8.21 6.25
CA ALA A 149 -2.89 8.17 5.51
C ALA A 149 -3.98 9.02 6.20
N HIS A 150 -3.98 9.06 7.55
CA HIS A 150 -4.94 9.83 8.34
C HIS A 150 -4.65 11.36 8.35
N GLY A 151 -3.49 11.77 7.83
CA GLY A 151 -3.09 13.17 7.71
C GLY A 151 -2.79 13.86 9.04
N VAL A 152 -2.22 13.13 10.00
CA VAL A 152 -1.83 13.61 11.33
C VAL A 152 -0.91 14.82 11.22
N VAL A 153 0.14 14.76 10.40
CA VAL A 153 1.10 15.85 10.22
C VAL A 153 0.42 17.13 9.74
N ASN A 154 -0.44 17.00 8.73
CA ASN A 154 -1.15 18.14 8.16
C ASN A 154 -2.13 18.75 9.18
N ARG A 155 -2.78 17.90 9.99
CA ARG A 155 -3.72 18.35 11.01
C ARG A 155 -3.01 19.08 12.14
N LEU A 156 -1.89 18.54 12.66
CA LEU A 156 -1.03 19.20 13.65
C LEU A 156 -0.54 20.57 13.17
N LYS A 157 -0.10 20.65 11.91
CA LYS A 157 0.36 21.91 11.31
C LYS A 157 -0.79 22.93 11.23
N ARG A 158 -1.97 22.53 10.75
CA ARG A 158 -3.13 23.41 10.59
C ARG A 158 -3.70 23.90 11.93
N THR A 159 -3.55 23.12 12.98
CA THR A 159 -4.01 23.47 14.34
C THR A 159 -2.91 24.13 15.18
N ASN A 160 -1.81 24.58 14.56
CA ASN A 160 -0.69 25.26 15.22
C ASN A 160 0.01 24.44 16.33
N GLN A 161 0.03 23.11 16.22
CA GLN A 161 0.65 22.23 17.21
C GLN A 161 2.14 21.91 16.92
N GLY A 162 2.72 22.59 15.93
CA GLY A 162 4.12 22.41 15.55
C GLY A 162 4.26 21.92 14.12
N SER A 163 5.50 21.62 13.74
CA SER A 163 5.84 21.06 12.44
C SER A 163 6.47 19.70 12.63
N TYR A 164 5.89 18.69 11.99
CA TYR A 164 6.30 17.31 12.12
C TYR A 164 6.57 16.67 10.77
N SER A 165 7.28 15.55 10.80
CA SER A 165 7.51 14.65 9.67
C SER A 165 7.50 13.21 10.18
N LEU A 166 7.09 12.27 9.33
CA LEU A 166 7.11 10.85 9.69
C LEU A 166 8.56 10.35 9.82
N ASP A 167 8.85 9.67 10.92
CA ASP A 167 10.14 9.04 11.20
C ASP A 167 10.05 7.52 11.04
N LYS A 168 10.27 7.04 9.80
CA LYS A 168 10.14 5.61 9.47
C LYS A 168 11.09 4.72 10.28
N SER A 169 12.27 5.20 10.68
CA SER A 169 13.21 4.41 11.51
C SER A 169 12.74 4.16 12.94
N LYS A 170 11.68 4.87 13.38
CA LYS A 170 11.02 4.68 14.68
C LYS A 170 9.57 4.23 14.50
N SER A 171 9.21 3.78 13.31
CA SER A 171 7.89 3.25 12.97
C SER A 171 8.03 1.76 12.71
N ALA A 172 6.99 0.99 13.01
CA ALA A 172 7.01 -0.47 12.91
C ALA A 172 5.60 -1.03 12.75
N PHE A 173 5.48 -2.23 12.19
CA PHE A 173 4.22 -2.97 12.20
C PHE A 173 3.89 -3.48 13.61
N ASP A 174 2.63 -3.34 14.04
CA ASP A 174 2.11 -4.02 15.22
C ASP A 174 1.49 -5.37 14.82
N LEU A 175 2.32 -6.41 14.76
CA LEU A 175 1.84 -7.75 14.43
C LEU A 175 0.86 -8.32 15.45
N SER A 176 0.88 -7.85 16.70
CA SER A 176 -0.07 -8.31 17.71
C SER A 176 -1.51 -7.91 17.38
N ARG A 177 -1.68 -6.84 16.60
CA ARG A 177 -2.94 -6.28 16.13
C ARG A 177 -3.18 -6.44 14.63
N THR A 178 -2.20 -6.95 13.88
CA THR A 178 -2.37 -7.33 12.48
C THR A 178 -3.08 -8.69 12.39
N ARG A 179 -4.10 -8.79 11.55
CA ARG A 179 -4.96 -9.97 11.42
C ARG A 179 -5.37 -10.21 9.97
N ALA A 180 -5.53 -11.49 9.63
CA ALA A 180 -6.11 -11.93 8.36
C ALA A 180 -7.38 -12.72 8.63
N PHE A 181 -8.47 -12.34 7.97
CA PHE A 181 -9.75 -13.02 8.05
C PHE A 181 -10.26 -13.30 6.63
N PRO A 182 -11.18 -14.26 6.45
CA PRO A 182 -11.68 -14.61 5.11
C PRO A 182 -12.28 -13.45 4.31
N LYS A 183 -12.76 -12.39 4.98
CA LYS A 183 -13.45 -11.25 4.35
C LYS A 183 -12.76 -9.90 4.54
N ASN A 184 -11.69 -9.82 5.33
CA ASN A 184 -10.95 -8.59 5.56
C ASN A 184 -9.52 -8.87 6.00
N LEU A 185 -8.66 -7.86 5.83
CA LEU A 185 -7.33 -7.79 6.41
C LEU A 185 -7.24 -6.56 7.29
N GLU A 186 -6.56 -6.68 8.41
CA GLU A 186 -6.27 -5.56 9.31
C GLU A 186 -4.76 -5.47 9.48
N PHE A 187 -4.20 -4.33 9.09
CA PHE A 187 -2.80 -3.98 9.34
C PHE A 187 -2.77 -2.85 10.35
N ASP A 188 -2.06 -3.04 11.45
CA ASP A 188 -1.82 -1.97 12.42
C ASP A 188 -0.34 -1.58 12.38
N VAL A 189 -0.10 -0.27 12.34
CA VAL A 189 1.22 0.30 12.15
C VAL A 189 1.43 1.39 13.20
N MET A 190 2.49 1.25 13.97
CA MET A 190 2.93 2.28 14.91
C MET A 190 3.77 3.30 14.15
N LEU A 191 3.22 4.50 13.96
CA LEU A 191 3.88 5.59 13.26
C LEU A 191 4.42 6.62 14.25
N THR A 192 5.71 6.93 14.13
CA THR A 192 6.36 7.99 14.93
C THR A 192 6.51 9.25 14.11
N PHE A 193 6.08 10.39 14.65
CA PHE A 193 6.23 11.71 14.04
C PHE A 193 7.25 12.53 14.81
N LYS A 194 8.35 12.91 14.16
CA LYS A 194 9.38 13.80 14.74
C LYS A 194 9.16 15.23 14.31
N GLY A 195 9.35 16.16 15.23
CA GLY A 195 9.12 17.58 14.97
C GLY A 195 9.35 18.45 16.18
N ASP A 196 9.11 19.75 15.99
CA ASP A 196 9.20 20.76 17.03
C ASP A 196 7.80 21.04 17.59
N PRO A 197 7.49 20.60 18.81
CA PRO A 197 6.16 20.78 19.38
C PRO A 197 5.83 22.25 19.63
N LYS A 198 4.58 22.60 19.34
CA LYS A 198 3.96 23.87 19.72
C LYS A 198 2.56 23.59 20.25
N GLY A 199 1.96 24.58 20.90
CA GLY A 199 0.61 24.44 21.45
C GLY A 199 0.55 23.53 22.69
N GLY A 200 -0.60 23.50 23.34
CA GLY A 200 -0.80 22.80 24.62
C GLY A 200 -1.37 21.39 24.50
N TYR A 201 -1.78 20.98 23.30
CA TYR A 201 -2.42 19.67 23.07
C TYR A 201 -1.41 18.55 22.78
N ILE A 202 -0.17 18.91 22.48
CA ILE A 202 0.95 18.00 22.25
C ILE A 202 2.06 18.30 23.25
N ARG A 203 2.75 17.27 23.74
CA ARG A 203 3.83 17.37 24.72
C ARG A 203 5.07 16.65 24.22
#